data_AF-A0A0I9NC05-F1
#
_entry.id   AF-A0A0I9NC05-F1
#
_cell.length_a   1.000
_cell.length_b   1.000
_cell.length_c   1.000
_cell.angle_alpha   90.00
_cell.angle_beta   90.00
_cell.angle_gamma   90.00
#
_symmetry.space_group_name_H-M   'P 1'
#
loop_
_entity.id
_entity.type
_entity.pdbx_description
1 polymer ?
#
loop_
_entity_poly.entity_id
_entity_poly.type
_entity_poly.pdbx_seq_one_letter_code
_entity_poly.pdbx_strand_id
1 'polypeptide(L)' 'MWYAHFDGQWVVRQIELHPNKKPVLLLAGRDDMEMCELSLDATQLTRKKGAEITAIEFETVWHQCGGSVYHVRLNMK' A
#
# COMPACT_ATOMS: atom_id res chain seq x y z
N MET A 1 6.47 2.11 9.95
CA MET A 1 5.96 3.05 8.94
C MET A 1 4.90 2.35 8.14
N TRP A 2 3.84 3.07 7.75
CA TRP A 2 2.75 2.53 6.95
C TRP A 2 2.55 3.43 5.74
N TYR A 3 2.52 2.83 4.56
CA TYR A 3 2.29 3.53 3.30
C TYR A 3 1.11 2.90 2.58
N ALA A 4 0.26 3.73 1.98
CA ALA A 4 -0.84 3.27 1.15
C ALA A 4 -0.97 4.10 -0.11
N HIS A 5 -1.22 3.41 -1.21
CA HIS A 5 -1.63 3.97 -2.48
C HIS A 5 -3.13 3.72 -2.64
N PHE A 6 -3.90 4.80 -2.66
CA PHE A 6 -5.34 4.78 -2.89
C PHE A 6 -5.64 4.97 -4.38
N ASP A 7 -6.57 4.18 -4.91
CA ASP A 7 -7.25 4.46 -6.17
C ASP A 7 -8.69 4.90 -5.83
N GLY A 8 -8.96 6.19 -6.03
CA GLY A 8 -10.15 6.84 -5.49
C GLY A 8 -10.20 6.74 -3.96
N GLN A 9 -11.19 6.01 -3.44
CA GLN A 9 -11.45 5.90 -2.00
C GLN A 9 -10.80 4.68 -1.35
N TRP A 10 -10.21 3.74 -2.12
CA TRP A 10 -9.80 2.44 -1.61
C TRP A 10 -8.31 2.18 -1.81
N VAL A 11 -7.67 1.51 -0.86
CA VAL A 11 -6.26 1.14 -0.96
C VAL A 11 -6.08 0.04 -2.00
N VAL A 12 -5.18 0.23 -2.95
CA VAL A 12 -4.82 -0.79 -3.95
C VAL A 12 -3.43 -1.39 -3.74
N ARG A 13 -2.54 -0.66 -3.03
CA ARG A 13 -1.24 -1.15 -2.57
C ARG A 13 -0.94 -0.65 -1.17
N GLN A 14 -0.40 -1.51 -0.32
CA GLN A 14 0.00 -1.18 1.05
C GLN A 14 1.39 -1.72 1.37
N ILE A 15 2.16 -0.95 2.14
CA ILE A 15 3.49 -1.32 2.65
C ILE A 15 3.51 -1.13 4.16
N GLU A 16 3.90 -2.18 4.89
CA GLU A 16 4.14 -2.09 6.33
C GLU A 16 5.62 -2.35 6.64
N LEU A 17 6.25 -1.38 7.30
CA LEU A 17 7.63 -1.46 7.76
C LEU A 17 7.67 -1.48 9.27
N HIS A 18 8.11 -2.59 9.85
CA HIS A 18 8.35 -2.73 11.28
C HIS A 18 9.85 -2.88 11.56
N PRO A 19 10.36 -2.32 12.66
CA PRO A 19 11.75 -2.54 13.07
C PRO A 19 12.05 -4.04 13.19
N ASN A 20 13.19 -4.47 12.63
CA ASN A 20 13.70 -5.84 12.69
C ASN A 20 12.78 -6.92 12.07
N LYS A 21 11.80 -6.53 11.24
CA LYS A 21 10.99 -7.46 10.46
C LYS A 21 11.19 -7.21 8.96
N LYS A 22 10.88 -8.22 8.15
CA LYS A 22 10.80 -8.05 6.70
C LYS A 22 9.64 -7.10 6.35
N PRO A 23 9.77 -6.28 5.30
CA PRO A 23 8.65 -5.50 4.77
C PRO A 23 7.46 -6.40 4.45
N VAL A 24 6.26 -5.92 4.73
CA VAL A 24 5.01 -6.53 4.29
C VAL A 24 4.49 -5.72 3.11
N LEU A 25 4.26 -6.39 1.99
CA LEU A 25 3.69 -5.81 0.78
C LEU A 25 2.33 -6.46 0.55
N LEU A 26 1.30 -5.64 0.32
CA LEU A 26 -0.07 -6.10 0.14
C LEU A 26 -0.68 -5.47 -1.11
N LEU A 27 -1.42 -6.28 -1.87
CA LEU A 27 -2.11 -5.89 -3.10
C LEU A 27 -3.60 -6.20 -3.03
N ALA A 28 -4.41 -5.24 -3.48
CA ALA A 28 -5.84 -5.47 -3.64
C ALA A 28 -6.11 -6.64 -4.62
N GLY A 29 -7.10 -7.45 -4.30
CA GLY A 29 -7.47 -8.68 -4.99
C GLY A 29 -6.62 -9.91 -4.62
N ARG A 30 -5.52 -9.73 -3.91
CA ARG A 30 -4.66 -10.83 -3.44
C ARG A 30 -4.63 -10.92 -1.92
N ASP A 31 -4.47 -9.78 -1.25
CA ASP A 31 -4.21 -9.67 0.18
C ASP A 31 -5.30 -8.81 0.87
N ASP A 32 -6.53 -8.83 0.33
CA ASP A 32 -7.63 -7.95 0.76
C ASP A 32 -7.95 -8.07 2.25
N MET A 33 -7.82 -9.27 2.83
CA MET A 33 -8.11 -9.52 4.25
C MET A 33 -7.07 -8.92 5.19
N GLU A 34 -5.87 -8.62 4.69
CA GLU A 34 -4.75 -8.07 5.44
C GLU A 34 -4.60 -6.55 5.23
N MET A 35 -5.34 -5.96 4.30
CA MET A 35 -5.24 -4.54 3.94
C MET A 35 -6.16 -3.63 4.77
N CYS A 36 -5.88 -2.33 4.72
CA CYS A 36 -6.74 -1.33 5.34
C CYS A 36 -8.15 -1.32 4.72
N GLU A 37 -9.16 -1.54 5.55
CA GLU A 37 -10.58 -1.57 5.16
C GLU A 37 -11.26 -0.19 5.15
N LEU A 38 -10.58 0.84 5.64
CA LEU A 38 -11.12 2.20 5.71
C LEU A 38 -10.98 2.92 4.38
N SER A 39 -12.01 3.67 3.99
CA SER A 39 -11.91 4.58 2.85
C SER A 39 -10.92 5.72 3.13
N LEU A 40 -10.39 6.36 2.08
CA LEU A 40 -9.50 7.51 2.21
C LEU A 40 -10.11 8.58 3.13
N ASP A 41 -11.38 8.90 2.95
CA ASP A 41 -12.09 9.85 3.81
C ASP A 41 -12.19 9.36 5.26
N ALA A 42 -12.49 8.08 5.49
CA ALA A 42 -12.58 7.51 6.83
C ALA A 42 -11.23 7.48 7.56
N THR A 43 -10.11 7.33 6.84
CA THR A 43 -8.76 7.33 7.43
C THR A 43 -8.33 8.69 7.97
N GLN A 44 -8.98 9.77 7.52
CA GLN A 44 -8.59 11.15 7.81
C GLN A 44 -7.15 11.53 7.39
N LEU A 45 -6.50 10.72 6.54
CA LEU A 45 -5.12 10.98 6.09
C LEU A 45 -5.01 12.30 5.33
N THR A 46 -6.03 12.65 4.53
CA THR A 46 -6.13 13.92 3.80
C THR A 46 -6.17 15.15 4.71
N ARG A 47 -6.49 14.97 6.01
CA ARG A 47 -6.50 16.04 7.02
C ARG A 47 -5.21 16.12 7.81
N LYS A 48 -4.30 15.17 7.66
CA LYS A 48 -3.04 15.10 8.41
C LYS A 48 -1.90 15.70 7.59
N LYS A 49 -1.40 16.86 8.02
CA LYS A 49 -0.25 17.51 7.39
C LYS A 49 0.96 16.55 7.33
N GLY A 50 1.51 16.39 6.13
CA GLY A 50 2.67 15.52 5.88
C GLY A 50 2.36 14.02 5.75
N ALA A 51 1.08 13.63 5.70
CA ALA A 51 0.70 12.24 5.42
C ALA A 51 0.77 11.89 3.92
N GLU A 52 0.45 12.86 3.05
CA GLU A 52 0.55 12.68 1.61
C GLU A 52 2.02 12.67 1.17
N ILE A 53 2.34 11.75 0.27
CA ILE A 53 3.63 11.60 -0.38
C ILE A 53 3.43 11.54 -1.90
N THR A 54 4.49 11.80 -2.65
CA THR A 54 4.45 11.70 -4.10
C THR A 54 4.40 10.23 -4.57
N ALA A 55 3.90 10.03 -5.78
CA ALA A 55 3.93 8.71 -6.43
C ALA A 55 5.36 8.15 -6.52
N ILE A 56 6.35 8.99 -6.82
CA ILE A 56 7.76 8.58 -6.95
C ILE A 56 8.31 8.07 -5.60
N GLU A 57 7.98 8.74 -4.50
CA GLU A 57 8.37 8.30 -3.16
C GLU A 57 7.76 6.94 -2.83
N PHE A 58 6.47 6.74 -3.11
CA PHE A 58 5.81 5.46 -2.90
C PHE A 58 6.46 4.34 -3.74
N GLU A 59 6.66 4.58 -5.04
CA GLU A 59 7.29 3.59 -5.94
C GLU A 59 8.71 3.24 -5.52
N THR A 60 9.47 4.23 -5.02
CA THR A 60 10.83 4.00 -4.52
C THR A 60 10.82 3.02 -3.34
N VAL A 61 9.95 3.24 -2.36
CA VAL A 61 9.81 2.33 -1.20
C VAL A 61 9.29 0.96 -1.64
N TRP A 62 8.30 0.91 -2.53
CA TRP A 62 7.74 -0.33 -3.08
C TRP A 62 8.83 -1.19 -3.73
N HIS A 63 9.65 -0.61 -4.60
CA HIS A 63 10.75 -1.31 -5.27
C HIS A 63 11.83 -1.78 -4.29
N GLN A 64 12.24 -0.93 -3.34
CA GLN A 64 13.23 -1.30 -2.32
C GLN A 64 12.77 -2.46 -1.43
N CYS A 65 11.46 -2.60 -1.24
CA CYS A 65 10.85 -3.67 -0.46
C CYS A 65 10.59 -4.95 -1.26
N GLY A 66 10.93 -5.00 -2.55
CA GLY A 66 10.73 -6.17 -3.42
C GLY A 66 9.42 -6.20 -4.20
N GLY A 67 8.74 -5.06 -4.30
CA GLY A 67 7.43 -4.95 -4.96
C GLY A 67 7.45 -5.13 -6.48
N SER A 68 8.62 -5.09 -7.13
CA SER A 68 8.76 -5.28 -8.59
C SER A 68 8.31 -6.67 -9.07
N VAL A 69 8.38 -7.69 -8.20
CA VAL A 69 7.93 -9.06 -8.48
C VAL A 69 6.64 -9.43 -7.75
N TYR A 70 6.07 -8.49 -7.00
CA TYR A 70 4.86 -8.70 -6.23
C TYR A 70 3.66 -8.26 -7.07
N HIS A 71 2.97 -9.24 -7.65
CA HIS A 71 1.81 -9.02 -8.53
C HIS A 71 0.63 -9.88 -8.11
N VAL A 72 -0.58 -9.46 -8.49
CA VAL A 72 -1.75 -10.33 -8.47
C VAL A 72 -1.50 -11.44 -9.48
N ARG A 73 -1.60 -12.71 -9.06
CA ARG A 73 -1.72 -13.80 -10.03
C ARG A 73 -3.09 -13.66 -10.68
N LEU A 74 -3.14 -12.93 -11.80
CA LEU A 74 -4.27 -13.04 -12.70
C LEU A 74 -4.31 -14.50 -13.14
N ASN A 75 -5.30 -15.25 -12.67
CA ASN A 75 -5.65 -16.51 -13.29
C ASN A 75 -6.08 -16.17 -14.72
N MET A 76 -5.13 -16.25 -15.65
CA MET A 76 -5.44 -16.30 -17.06
C MET A 76 -6.27 -17.58 -17.24
N LYS A 77 -7.58 -17.40 -17.46
CA LYS A 77 -8.50 -18.46 -17.86
C LYS A 77 -8.12 -19.00 -19.23
#